data_AF-A0A4Y2SW49-F1
#
_entry.id   AF-A0A4Y2SW49-F1
#
_cell.length_a   1.000
_cell.length_b   1.000
_cell.length_c   1.000
_cell.angle_alpha   90.00
_cell.angle_beta   90.00
_cell.angle_gamma   90.00
#
_symmetry.space_group_name_H-M   'P 1'
#
loop_
_entity.id
_entity.type
_entity.pdbx_description
1 polymer ?
#
loop_
_entity_poly.entity_id
_entity_poly.type
_entity_poly.pdbx_seq_one_letter_code
_entity_poly.pdbx_strand_id
1 'polypeptide(L)'
;MSLSPNGLRNQRVKTIIRFRSHNQVRQGYHKIQHGKPIPKRYYRQNGGKRLVLEPDAEKLSVMPFSKEEITFEVKEANSSIGWEFEIKKGDIDFSLIFREEIPEDLEPVELIPKQRIDTSFEYEKGCFKCEKIGNYTMVFDNSYSWLLSKEVYYRAGIRNPKNNELYEST
;
A
#
# COMPACT_ATOMS: atom_id res chain seq x y z
N MET A 1 -43.40 -28.35 -23.74
CA MET A 1 -44.36 -28.28 -24.86
C MET A 1 -44.33 -26.85 -25.38
N SER A 2 -44.14 -26.48 -26.63
CA SER A 2 -43.63 -27.11 -27.85
C SER A 2 -43.48 -25.93 -28.82
N LEU A 3 -42.30 -25.67 -29.36
CA LEU A 3 -42.14 -24.82 -30.54
C LEU A 3 -41.02 -25.39 -31.42
N SER A 4 -41.41 -25.72 -32.64
CA SER A 4 -40.59 -25.96 -33.84
C SER A 4 -40.51 -24.63 -34.63
N PRO A 5 -39.90 -24.56 -35.83
CA PRO A 5 -38.51 -24.78 -36.24
C PRO A 5 -37.91 -23.52 -36.89
N ASN A 6 -36.57 -23.44 -37.01
CA ASN A 6 -35.87 -22.51 -37.92
C ASN A 6 -34.56 -23.19 -38.36
N GLY A 7 -34.07 -23.12 -39.60
CA GLY A 7 -34.50 -22.36 -40.77
C GLY A 7 -33.42 -22.49 -41.87
N LEU A 8 -33.84 -22.55 -43.13
CA LEU A 8 -32.97 -22.29 -44.28
C LEU A 8 -32.66 -20.79 -44.38
N ARG A 9 -31.43 -20.40 -44.74
CA ARG A 9 -31.25 -19.37 -45.79
C ARG A 9 -29.84 -19.29 -46.37
N ASN A 10 -29.86 -18.84 -47.62
CA ASN A 10 -28.89 -18.89 -48.70
C ASN A 10 -28.03 -17.62 -48.78
N GLN A 11 -26.94 -17.72 -49.56
CA GLN A 11 -26.21 -16.65 -50.30
C GLN A 11 -25.35 -15.69 -49.45
N ARG A 12 -24.19 -15.14 -49.86
CA ARG A 12 -23.56 -14.72 -51.15
C ARG A 12 -22.16 -14.17 -50.73
N VAL A 13 -21.01 -14.31 -51.40
CA VAL A 13 -20.45 -13.57 -52.58
C VAL A 13 -18.92 -13.79 -52.53
N LYS A 14 -18.29 -13.94 -53.70
CA LYS A 14 -16.82 -13.95 -53.90
C LYS A 14 -16.26 -12.52 -53.91
N THR A 15 -15.12 -12.30 -53.25
CA THR A 15 -14.11 -11.32 -53.71
C THR A 15 -12.72 -11.83 -53.35
N ILE A 16 -11.91 -12.13 -54.37
CA ILE A 16 -10.48 -12.43 -54.26
C ILE A 16 -9.75 -11.11 -54.52
N ILE A 17 -8.99 -10.61 -53.55
CA ILE A 17 -8.02 -9.54 -53.79
C ILE A 17 -6.62 -10.13 -53.63
N ARG A 18 -5.88 -10.25 -54.74
CA ARG A 18 -4.45 -10.53 -54.76
C ARG A 18 -3.69 -9.22 -54.55
N PHE A 19 -2.90 -9.12 -53.49
CA PHE A 19 -1.83 -8.13 -53.39
C PHE A 19 -0.46 -8.81 -53.51
N ARG A 20 0.38 -8.23 -54.38
CA ARG A 20 1.77 -8.61 -54.64
C ARG A 20 2.64 -8.41 -53.39
N SER A 21 3.54 -9.36 -53.19
CA SER A 21 4.71 -9.34 -52.30
C SER A 21 5.50 -8.02 -52.40
N HIS A 22 6.06 -7.54 -51.28
CA HIS A 22 7.51 -7.30 -51.08
C HIS A 22 7.82 -7.03 -49.59
N ASN A 23 8.70 -7.89 -49.03
CA ASN A 23 9.69 -7.68 -47.96
C ASN A 23 9.30 -7.15 -46.55
N GLN A 24 9.22 -8.14 -45.65
CA GLN A 24 9.81 -8.20 -44.30
C GLN A 24 9.79 -6.92 -43.44
N VAL A 25 8.72 -6.74 -42.69
CA VAL A 25 8.81 -6.10 -41.37
C VAL A 25 9.16 -7.20 -40.38
N ARG A 26 10.39 -7.17 -39.84
CA ARG A 26 10.76 -7.96 -38.66
C ARG A 26 9.92 -7.47 -37.48
N GLN A 27 8.75 -8.06 -37.26
CA GLN A 27 8.06 -7.91 -35.98
C GLN A 27 8.84 -8.69 -34.92
N GLY A 28 9.71 -7.98 -34.21
CA GLY A 28 10.25 -8.47 -32.96
C GLY A 28 9.10 -8.57 -31.96
N TYR A 29 8.60 -9.78 -31.72
CA TYR A 29 7.74 -10.05 -30.59
C TYR A 29 8.54 -9.79 -29.31
N HIS A 30 8.43 -8.61 -28.72
CA HIS A 30 8.87 -8.41 -27.35
C HIS A 30 7.97 -9.25 -26.46
N LYS A 31 8.45 -10.43 -26.07
CA LYS A 31 7.78 -11.31 -25.13
C LYS A 31 7.70 -10.59 -23.79
N ILE A 32 6.56 -9.96 -23.51
CA ILE A 32 6.29 -9.34 -22.21
C ILE A 32 6.26 -10.47 -21.19
N GLN A 33 7.26 -10.51 -20.32
CA GLN A 33 7.29 -11.48 -19.23
C GLN A 33 6.39 -10.96 -18.11
N HIS A 34 5.22 -11.56 -17.96
CA HIS A 34 4.42 -11.38 -16.76
C HIS A 34 5.16 -12.00 -15.57
N GLY A 35 5.39 -11.20 -14.52
CA GLY A 35 6.08 -11.63 -13.31
C GLY A 35 5.49 -12.93 -12.74
N LYS A 36 6.37 -13.81 -12.24
CA LYS A 36 5.99 -15.02 -11.52
C LYS A 36 6.18 -14.80 -10.02
N PRO A 37 5.45 -15.53 -9.14
CA PRO A 37 5.74 -15.53 -7.71
C PRO A 37 7.23 -15.81 -7.48
N ILE A 38 7.90 -14.96 -6.70
CA ILE A 38 9.33 -15.08 -6.42
C ILE A 38 9.53 -16.35 -5.57
N PRO A 39 10.41 -17.28 -5.95
CA PRO A 39 10.69 -18.46 -5.13
C PRO A 39 11.21 -18.08 -3.74
N LYS A 40 10.68 -18.72 -2.68
CA LYS A 40 11.04 -18.43 -1.27
C LYS A 40 12.54 -18.43 -0.99
N ARG A 41 13.32 -19.26 -1.70
CA ARG A 41 14.80 -19.31 -1.57
C ARG A 41 15.52 -18.00 -1.92
N TYR A 42 14.86 -17.10 -2.66
CA TYR A 42 15.38 -15.77 -3.00
C TYR A 42 14.87 -14.69 -2.05
N TYR A 43 14.05 -15.02 -1.07
CA TYR A 43 13.63 -14.05 -0.06
C TYR A 43 14.86 -13.73 0.78
N ARG A 44 15.30 -12.48 0.74
CA ARG A 44 16.38 -11.99 1.61
C ARG A 44 15.80 -11.86 3.01
N GLN A 45 16.35 -12.59 3.98
CA GLN A 45 16.09 -12.29 5.40
C GLN A 45 16.86 -11.02 5.74
N ASN A 46 16.17 -9.89 5.89
CA ASN A 46 16.76 -8.59 6.25
C ASN A 46 17.16 -8.50 7.74
N GLY A 47 17.75 -9.57 8.30
CA GLY A 47 18.12 -9.65 9.73
C GLY A 47 19.26 -8.73 10.18
N GLY A 48 19.58 -7.68 9.42
CA GLY A 48 20.73 -6.81 9.67
C GLY A 48 20.41 -5.36 10.03
N LYS A 49 19.24 -4.82 9.63
CA LYS A 49 18.90 -3.41 9.87
C LYS A 49 17.77 -3.31 10.88
N ARG A 50 18.08 -2.79 12.07
CA ARG A 50 17.13 -2.55 13.17
C ARG A 50 16.96 -1.04 13.35
N LEU A 51 15.73 -0.55 13.26
CA LEU A 51 15.41 0.86 13.46
C LEU A 51 15.74 1.32 14.89
N VAL A 52 15.71 0.40 15.86
CA VAL A 52 16.13 0.67 17.25
C VAL A 52 17.57 1.19 17.37
N LEU A 53 18.43 0.90 16.38
CA LEU A 53 19.83 1.31 16.35
C LEU A 53 20.08 2.55 15.48
N GLU A 54 19.08 3.03 14.74
CA GLU A 54 19.22 4.16 13.83
C GLU A 54 19.04 5.47 14.62
N PRO A 55 19.96 6.45 14.49
CA PRO A 55 19.95 7.68 15.29
C PRO A 55 18.85 8.66 14.89
N ASP A 56 18.30 8.53 13.69
CA ASP A 56 17.21 9.34 13.14
C ASP A 56 15.82 8.70 13.34
N ALA A 57 15.74 7.55 14.01
CA ALA A 57 14.46 6.95 14.36
C ALA A 57 13.86 7.61 15.61
N GLU A 58 12.60 8.01 15.50
CA GLU A 58 11.83 8.51 16.64
C GLU A 58 11.34 7.36 17.51
N LYS A 59 11.14 7.62 18.80
CA LYS A 59 10.67 6.63 19.78
C LYS A 59 9.31 7.03 20.34
N LEU A 60 8.35 6.13 20.27
CA LEU A 60 7.02 6.23 20.83
C LEU A 60 6.79 5.13 21.87
N SER A 61 6.21 5.48 23.02
CA SER A 61 5.88 4.52 24.09
C SER A 61 4.37 4.40 24.23
N VAL A 62 3.81 3.25 23.84
CA VAL A 62 2.37 2.97 23.95
C VAL A 62 2.09 2.21 25.23
N MET A 63 1.31 2.80 26.14
CA MET A 63 1.01 2.22 27.45
C MET A 63 0.01 1.07 27.36
N PRO A 64 -0.07 0.17 28.37
CA PRO A 64 -1.17 -0.80 28.45
C PRO A 64 -2.52 -0.09 28.42
N PHE A 65 -3.51 -0.71 27.78
CA PHE A 65 -4.85 -0.15 27.62
C PHE A 65 -4.92 1.22 26.88
N SER A 66 -3.86 1.63 26.18
CA SER A 66 -3.81 2.92 25.47
C SER A 66 -3.51 2.76 23.97
N LYS A 67 -3.61 3.88 23.25
CA LYS A 67 -3.17 4.05 21.87
C LYS A 67 -2.42 5.37 21.75
N GLU A 68 -1.51 5.44 20.80
CA GLU A 68 -0.81 6.66 20.40
C GLU A 68 -1.05 6.93 18.91
N GLU A 69 -1.11 8.19 18.53
CA GLU A 69 -1.50 8.65 17.20
C GLU A 69 -0.47 9.62 16.62
N ILE A 70 -0.07 9.39 15.37
CA ILE A 70 0.79 10.30 14.60
C ILE A 70 0.00 10.80 13.41
N THR A 71 -0.27 12.11 13.38
CA THR A 71 -1.15 12.72 12.38
C THR A 71 -0.36 13.53 11.36
N PHE A 72 -0.72 13.35 10.09
CA PHE A 72 -0.13 13.99 8.94
C PHE A 72 -1.19 14.84 8.22
N GLU A 73 -0.98 16.14 8.20
CA GLU A 73 -1.82 17.08 7.45
C GLU A 73 -1.40 17.08 5.97
N VAL A 74 -2.20 16.44 5.12
CA VAL A 74 -1.94 16.37 3.67
C VAL A 74 -2.61 17.55 2.98
N LYS A 75 -1.80 18.51 2.53
CA LYS A 75 -2.24 19.75 1.84
C LYS A 75 -2.37 19.61 0.33
N GLU A 76 -1.77 18.57 -0.25
CA GLU A 76 -1.83 18.30 -1.69
C GLU A 76 -2.43 16.93 -1.97
N ALA A 77 -3.48 16.87 -2.79
CA ALA A 77 -4.04 15.61 -3.24
C ALA A 77 -3.02 14.81 -4.07
N ASN A 78 -3.04 13.48 -3.93
CA ASN A 78 -2.10 12.53 -4.51
C ASN A 78 -0.68 12.55 -3.92
N SER A 79 -0.47 13.18 -2.76
CA SER A 79 0.72 12.95 -1.94
C SER A 79 0.78 11.49 -1.46
N SER A 80 1.90 11.09 -0.86
CA SER A 80 2.05 9.76 -0.27
C SER A 80 2.65 9.85 1.11
N ILE A 81 2.09 9.11 2.06
CA ILE A 81 2.70 8.90 3.37
C ILE A 81 3.53 7.62 3.28
N GLY A 82 4.78 7.69 3.71
CA GLY A 82 5.64 6.53 3.89
C GLY A 82 5.93 6.33 5.38
N TRP A 83 6.01 5.07 5.81
CA TRP A 83 6.42 4.73 7.16
C TRP A 83 7.29 3.49 7.18
N GLU A 84 8.09 3.41 8.22
CA GLU A 84 8.68 2.18 8.70
C GLU A 84 8.78 2.20 10.22
N PHE A 85 8.53 1.06 10.87
CA PHE A 85 8.61 0.96 12.31
C PHE A 85 9.04 -0.41 12.82
N GLU A 86 9.66 -0.43 14.00
CA GLU A 86 10.07 -1.62 14.72
C GLU A 86 9.58 -1.52 16.17
N ILE A 87 9.10 -2.64 16.71
CA ILE A 87 8.66 -2.79 18.09
C ILE A 87 9.81 -3.49 18.81
N LYS A 88 10.31 -2.86 19.88
CA LYS A 88 11.44 -3.42 20.63
C LYS A 88 11.17 -4.83 21.16
N LYS A 89 9.92 -5.12 21.53
CA LYS A 89 9.46 -6.44 21.99
C LYS A 89 7.95 -6.59 21.86
N GLY A 90 7.53 -7.74 21.36
CA GLY A 90 6.12 -8.11 21.22
C GLY A 90 5.50 -7.54 19.95
N ASP A 91 4.21 -7.32 20.00
CA ASP A 91 3.38 -6.93 18.87
C ASP A 91 2.64 -5.61 19.16
N ILE A 92 1.98 -5.02 18.15
CA ILE A 92 1.14 -3.82 18.28
C ILE A 92 0.01 -3.89 17.26
N ASP A 93 -1.18 -3.41 17.62
CA ASP A 93 -2.23 -3.21 16.62
C ASP A 93 -1.94 -1.91 15.87
N PHE A 94 -1.81 -1.97 14.55
CA PHE A 94 -1.55 -0.84 13.68
C PHE A 94 -2.73 -0.60 12.73
N SER A 95 -3.08 0.66 12.51
CA SER A 95 -4.06 1.08 11.50
C SER A 95 -3.70 2.46 10.92
N LEU A 96 -4.24 2.75 9.74
CA LEU A 96 -4.18 4.08 9.12
C LEU A 96 -5.61 4.59 8.93
N ILE A 97 -5.92 5.75 9.49
CA ILE A 97 -7.23 6.37 9.39
C ILE A 97 -7.13 7.71 8.64
N PHE A 98 -8.24 8.12 8.01
CA PHE A 98 -8.38 9.39 7.33
C PHE A 98 -9.56 10.17 7.88
N ARG A 99 -9.35 11.48 8.11
CA ARG A 99 -10.39 12.44 8.47
C ARG A 99 -10.33 13.63 7.52
N GLU A 100 -11.45 13.95 6.88
CA GLU A 100 -11.59 15.18 6.09
C GLU A 100 -11.52 16.41 7.01
N GLU A 101 -10.94 17.50 6.53
CA GLU A 101 -10.76 18.72 7.33
C GLU A 101 -12.10 19.40 7.63
N ILE A 102 -13.09 19.25 6.74
CA ILE A 102 -14.42 19.85 6.86
C ILE A 102 -15.46 18.90 6.24
N PRO A 103 -16.59 18.59 6.92
CA PRO A 103 -16.92 18.93 8.31
C PRO A 103 -16.28 17.93 9.30
N GLU A 104 -15.83 18.46 10.44
CA GLU A 104 -15.16 17.74 11.54
C GLU A 104 -15.99 16.58 12.12
N ASP A 105 -17.31 16.62 11.95
CA ASP A 105 -18.28 15.65 12.48
C ASP A 105 -18.34 14.33 11.69
N LEU A 106 -17.59 14.21 10.59
CA LEU A 106 -17.54 12.95 9.84
C LEU A 106 -16.70 11.91 10.59
N GLU A 107 -17.25 10.69 10.70
CA GLU A 107 -16.52 9.56 11.25
C GLU A 107 -15.23 9.30 10.45
N PRO A 108 -14.09 9.06 11.13
CA PRO A 108 -12.85 8.69 10.45
C PRO A 108 -13.05 7.45 9.58
N VAL A 109 -12.45 7.47 8.39
CA VAL A 109 -12.44 6.32 7.48
C VAL A 109 -11.18 5.51 7.73
N GLU A 110 -11.32 4.22 8.03
CA GLU A 110 -10.18 3.30 8.08
C GLU A 110 -9.68 3.02 6.66
N LEU A 111 -8.44 3.44 6.37
CA LEU A 111 -7.75 3.18 5.11
C LEU A 111 -6.98 1.86 5.16
N ILE A 112 -6.33 1.60 6.29
CA ILE A 112 -5.73 0.32 6.64
C ILE A 112 -6.43 -0.16 7.91
N PRO A 113 -7.22 -1.24 7.84
CA PRO A 113 -7.87 -1.80 9.00
C PRO A 113 -6.86 -2.20 10.07
N LYS A 114 -7.31 -2.16 11.32
CA LYS A 114 -6.51 -2.58 12.46
C LYS A 114 -5.96 -4.00 12.27
N GLN A 115 -4.64 -4.12 12.28
CA GLN A 115 -3.92 -5.39 12.14
C GLN A 115 -2.83 -5.53 13.19
N ARG A 116 -2.72 -6.73 13.78
CA ARG A 116 -1.66 -7.05 14.74
C ARG A 116 -0.35 -7.31 14.01
N ILE A 117 0.68 -6.53 14.32
CA ILE A 117 2.00 -6.63 13.69
C ILE A 117 3.04 -6.98 14.74
N ASP A 118 3.86 -8.00 14.44
CA ASP A 118 5.08 -8.38 15.16
C ASP A 118 6.28 -8.10 14.25
N THR A 119 7.27 -7.36 14.76
CA THR A 119 8.47 -6.93 14.01
C THR A 119 9.75 -7.60 14.50
N SER A 120 9.63 -8.72 15.23
CA SER A 120 10.76 -9.45 15.81
C SER A 120 11.79 -9.94 14.79
N PHE A 121 11.39 -10.11 13.52
CA PHE A 121 12.26 -10.59 12.44
C PHE A 121 12.65 -9.49 11.43
N GLU A 122 11.72 -8.57 11.15
CA GLU A 122 11.90 -7.46 10.22
C GLU A 122 11.01 -6.32 10.68
N TYR A 123 11.50 -5.09 10.49
CA TYR A 123 10.70 -3.90 10.73
C TYR A 123 9.62 -3.77 9.65
N GLU A 124 8.47 -3.23 10.03
CA GLU A 124 7.36 -3.02 9.11
C GLU A 124 7.68 -1.83 8.20
N LYS A 125 7.31 -1.91 6.92
CA LYS A 125 7.44 -0.81 5.96
C LYS A 125 6.17 -0.69 5.14
N GLY A 126 5.68 0.53 4.98
CA GLY A 126 4.50 0.77 4.15
C GLY A 126 4.50 2.15 3.51
N CYS A 127 3.62 2.30 2.53
CA CYS A 127 3.28 3.58 1.96
C CYS A 127 1.81 3.61 1.57
N PHE A 128 1.19 4.78 1.66
CA PHE A 128 -0.19 4.98 1.26
C PHE A 128 -0.31 6.22 0.37
N LYS A 129 -1.03 6.11 -0.75
CA LYS A 129 -1.30 7.23 -1.63
C LYS A 129 -2.51 8.02 -1.11
N CYS A 130 -2.27 9.24 -0.69
CA CYS A 130 -3.27 10.15 -0.15
C CYS A 130 -4.05 10.80 -1.30
N GLU A 131 -5.12 10.18 -1.77
CA GLU A 131 -5.92 10.69 -2.90
C GLU A 131 -6.66 12.00 -2.57
N LYS A 132 -6.95 12.22 -1.28
CA LYS A 132 -7.66 13.40 -0.77
C LYS A 132 -6.79 14.24 0.17
N ILE A 133 -7.08 15.54 0.22
CA ILE A 133 -6.57 16.47 1.23
C ILE A 133 -7.26 16.20 2.57
N GLY A 134 -6.52 16.32 3.66
CA GLY A 134 -7.03 16.12 5.02
C GLY A 134 -6.01 15.46 5.94
N ASN A 135 -6.49 14.96 7.08
CA ASN A 135 -5.64 14.38 8.12
C ASN A 135 -5.58 12.86 7.99
N TYR A 136 -4.36 12.34 7.90
CA TYR A 136 -4.08 10.91 7.88
C TYR A 136 -3.35 10.55 9.16
N THR A 137 -3.86 9.59 9.92
CA THR A 137 -3.33 9.27 11.24
C THR A 137 -2.90 7.82 11.30
N MET A 138 -1.62 7.60 11.59
CA MET A 138 -1.08 6.30 11.99
C MET A 138 -1.44 6.08 13.45
N VAL A 139 -2.11 4.97 13.74
CA VAL A 139 -2.54 4.61 15.10
C VAL A 139 -1.76 3.37 15.55
N PHE A 140 -1.07 3.50 16.69
CA PHE A 140 -0.43 2.39 17.39
C PHE A 140 -1.24 2.06 18.64
N ASP A 141 -1.95 0.95 18.61
CA ASP A 141 -2.93 0.55 19.62
C ASP A 141 -2.40 -0.63 20.45
N ASN A 142 -2.32 -0.41 21.76
CA ASN A 142 -1.93 -1.40 22.77
C ASN A 142 -3.07 -1.67 23.77
N SER A 143 -4.31 -1.36 23.39
CA SER A 143 -5.50 -1.50 24.24
C SER A 143 -5.74 -2.93 24.73
N TYR A 144 -5.27 -3.91 23.96
CA TYR A 144 -5.36 -5.33 24.29
C TYR A 144 -4.37 -5.77 25.38
N SER A 145 -3.30 -5.01 25.64
CA SER A 145 -2.28 -5.39 26.62
C SER A 145 -2.65 -4.90 28.01
N TRP A 146 -2.59 -5.81 28.99
CA TRP A 146 -2.96 -5.48 30.36
C TRP A 146 -1.81 -4.92 31.21
N LEU A 147 -0.57 -5.27 30.87
CA LEU A 147 0.58 -4.96 31.74
C LEU A 147 1.79 -4.37 31.01
N LEU A 148 2.01 -4.78 29.75
CA LEU A 148 3.24 -4.44 29.03
C LEU A 148 3.02 -3.27 28.07
N SER A 149 3.74 -2.17 28.31
CA SER A 149 3.91 -1.11 27.32
C SER A 149 4.70 -1.62 26.11
N LYS A 150 4.57 -0.91 24.99
CA LYS A 150 5.30 -1.17 23.75
C LYS A 150 6.17 0.04 23.42
N GLU A 151 7.44 -0.20 23.17
CA GLU A 151 8.36 0.81 22.63
C GLU A 151 8.43 0.62 21.12
N VAL A 152 7.89 1.58 20.37
CA VAL A 152 7.88 1.63 18.91
C VAL A 152 8.93 2.63 18.44
N TYR A 153 9.78 2.21 17.53
CA TYR A 153 10.79 3.04 16.87
C TYR A 153 10.38 3.23 15.43
N TYR A 154 10.22 4.45 14.95
CA TYR A 154 9.65 4.71 13.63
C TYR A 154 10.34 5.83 12.87
N ARG A 155 10.13 5.83 11.55
CA ARG A 155 10.34 6.95 10.65
C ARG A 155 9.11 7.07 9.77
N ALA A 156 8.55 8.26 9.65
CA ALA A 156 7.39 8.50 8.81
C ALA A 156 7.42 9.91 8.24
N GLY A 157 6.79 10.09 7.08
CA GLY A 157 6.70 11.40 6.47
C GLY A 157 5.86 11.43 5.20
N ILE A 158 5.55 12.65 4.76
CA ILE A 158 4.74 12.93 3.57
C ILE A 158 5.67 13.26 2.40
N ARG A 159 5.38 12.71 1.23
CA ARG A 159 5.99 13.09 -0.04
C ARG A 159 4.93 13.67 -0.96
N ASN A 160 5.15 14.89 -1.43
CA ASN A 160 4.25 15.55 -2.37
C ASN A 160 4.39 14.98 -3.81
N PRO A 161 3.33 15.06 -4.63
CA PRO A 161 3.37 14.52 -6.00
C PRO A 161 4.31 15.33 -6.91
N LYS A 162 4.52 16.62 -6.60
CA LYS A 162 5.33 17.55 -7.41
C LYS A 162 6.79 17.64 -6.98
N ASN A 163 7.11 17.29 -5.72
CA ASN A 163 8.45 17.41 -5.16
C ASN A 163 8.80 16.12 -4.39
N ASN A 164 9.98 15.57 -4.64
CA ASN A 164 10.44 14.29 -4.07
C ASN A 164 10.99 14.41 -2.64
N GLU A 165 10.64 15.48 -1.92
CA GLU A 165 11.17 15.79 -0.59
C GLU A 165 10.20 15.28 0.49
N LEU A 166 10.73 14.60 1.51
CA LEU A 166 9.97 14.17 2.69
C LEU A 166 9.77 15.35 3.63
N TYR A 167 8.53 15.62 4.01
CA TYR A 167 8.20 16.51 5.12
C TYR A 167 8.03 15.67 6.38
N GLU A 168 8.85 15.94 7.39
CA GLU A 168 8.68 15.45 8.75
C GLU A 168 7.52 16.22 9.41
N SER A 169 6.71 15.53 10.24
CA SER A 169 5.61 16.17 10.97
C SER A 169 6.15 17.10 12.07
N THR A 170 5.51 18.26 12.27
CA THR A 170 5.80 19.18 13.40
C THR A 170 5.01 18.82 14.64
#